data_AF-A0A2V9FFX3-F1
#
_entry.id   AF-A0A2V9FFX3-F1
#
_cell.length_a   1.000
_cell.length_b   1.000
_cell.length_c   1.000
_cell.angle_alpha   90.00
_cell.angle_beta   90.00
_cell.angle_gamma   90.00
#
_symmetry.space_group_name_H-M   'P 1'
#
loop_
_entity.id
_entity.type
_entity.pdbx_description
1 polymer ?
#
loop_
_entity_poly.entity_id
_entity_poly.type
_entity_poly.pdbx_seq_one_letter_code
_entity_poly.pdbx_strand_id
1 'polypeptide(L)'
;AVDEAISTATDSIEQSRARGRPKYEALGLITRARGLHALVRTRNAIADAKTAVSVADRTGDPVLLLLALDALIGLDGTDELANRARAVTDRIYDGLPNEAMRRCFTDSEIMRRIRAPQ
;
A
#
# COMPACT_ATOMS: atom_id res chain seq x y z
N ALA A 1 -6.60 7.14 19.25
CA ALA A 1 -6.86 6.96 17.81
C ALA A 1 -5.64 6.39 17.07
N VAL A 2 -4.53 7.13 16.93
CA VAL A 2 -3.35 6.63 16.20
C VAL A 2 -2.66 5.45 16.91
N ASP A 3 -2.49 5.52 18.24
CA ASP A 3 -1.88 4.42 19.01
C ASP A 3 -2.71 3.13 18.95
N GLU A 4 -4.03 3.24 18.98
CA GLU A 4 -4.95 2.11 18.84
C GLU A 4 -4.85 1.47 17.44
N ALA A 5 -4.72 2.29 16.40
CA ALA A 5 -4.48 1.80 15.03
C ALA A 5 -3.14 1.05 14.93
N ILE A 6 -2.08 1.53 15.58
CA ILE A 6 -0.79 0.86 15.62
C ILE A 6 -0.87 -0.47 16.39
N SER A 7 -1.54 -0.48 17.54
CA SER A 7 -1.71 -1.70 18.35
C SER A 7 -2.50 -2.75 17.59
N THR A 8 -3.67 -2.38 17.05
CA THR A 8 -4.53 -3.30 16.28
C THR A 8 -3.84 -3.82 15.03
N ALA A 9 -3.08 -2.96 14.33
CA ALA A 9 -2.29 -3.37 13.18
C ALA A 9 -1.18 -4.36 13.57
N THR A 10 -0.55 -4.18 14.73
CA THR A 10 0.48 -5.10 15.24
C THR A 10 -0.12 -6.48 15.49
N ASP A 11 -1.24 -6.55 16.20
CA ASP A 11 -1.93 -7.82 16.46
C ASP A 11 -2.37 -8.52 15.15
N SER A 12 -2.85 -7.74 14.18
CA SER A 12 -3.24 -8.24 12.86
C SER A 12 -2.04 -8.79 12.06
N ILE A 13 -0.89 -8.13 12.11
CA ILE A 13 0.36 -8.60 11.49
C ILE A 13 0.79 -9.94 12.10
N GLU A 14 0.78 -10.05 13.44
CA GLU A 14 1.17 -11.28 14.12
C GLU A 14 0.24 -12.46 13.77
N GLN A 15 -1.07 -12.24 13.85
CA GLN A 15 -2.06 -13.28 13.53
C GLN A 15 -2.02 -13.70 12.06
N SER A 16 -1.85 -12.74 11.15
CA SER A 16 -1.80 -13.02 9.71
C SER A 16 -0.54 -13.79 9.32
N ARG A 17 0.61 -13.46 9.93
CA ARG A 17 1.85 -14.25 9.78
C ARG A 17 1.67 -15.68 10.28
N ALA A 18 1.17 -15.85 11.51
CA ALA A 18 0.95 -17.16 12.10
C ALA A 18 0.02 -18.06 11.27
N ARG A 19 -0.93 -17.45 10.53
CA ARG A 19 -1.90 -18.16 9.69
C ARG A 19 -1.54 -18.18 8.20
N GLY A 20 -0.37 -17.68 7.80
CA GLY A 20 0.04 -17.62 6.40
C GLY A 20 -0.90 -16.81 5.52
N ARG A 21 -1.41 -15.67 6.00
CA ARG A 21 -2.37 -14.81 5.27
C ARG A 21 -1.72 -13.50 4.80
N PRO A 22 -0.92 -13.50 3.73
CA PRO A 22 -0.08 -12.37 3.32
C PRO A 22 -0.88 -11.11 2.96
N LYS A 23 -2.11 -11.24 2.45
CA LYS A 23 -3.00 -10.09 2.20
C LYS A 23 -3.23 -9.27 3.47
N TYR A 24 -3.52 -9.93 4.59
CA TYR A 24 -3.79 -9.24 5.85
C TYR A 24 -2.50 -8.74 6.50
N GLU A 25 -1.38 -9.44 6.31
CA GLU A 25 -0.06 -8.96 6.75
C GLU A 25 0.28 -7.62 6.07
N ALA A 26 0.16 -7.55 4.74
CA ALA A 26 0.42 -6.32 3.98
C ALA A 26 -0.49 -5.17 4.42
N LEU A 27 -1.80 -5.41 4.60
CA LEU A 27 -2.74 -4.39 5.07
C LEU A 27 -2.45 -3.91 6.50
N GLY A 28 -2.02 -4.82 7.38
CA GLY A 28 -1.56 -4.47 8.72
C GLY A 28 -0.31 -3.59 8.67
N LEU A 29 0.69 -3.96 7.87
CA LEU A 29 1.92 -3.19 7.67
C LEU A 29 1.64 -1.79 7.11
N ILE A 30 0.76 -1.65 6.11
CA ILE A 30 0.36 -0.34 5.55
C ILE A 30 -0.28 0.54 6.64
N THR A 31 -1.20 -0.02 7.42
CA THR A 31 -1.88 0.70 8.51
C THR A 31 -0.87 1.16 9.57
N ARG A 32 0.03 0.26 9.99
CA ARG A 32 1.04 0.57 11.00
C ARG A 32 2.05 1.60 10.50
N ALA A 33 2.47 1.52 9.23
CA ALA A 33 3.34 2.51 8.60
C ALA A 33 2.73 3.92 8.66
N ARG A 34 1.46 4.06 8.28
CA ARG A 34 0.74 5.34 8.34
C ARG A 34 0.62 5.87 9.77
N GLY A 35 0.29 5.01 10.73
CA GLY A 35 0.23 5.39 12.14
C GLY A 35 1.59 5.83 12.69
N LEU A 36 2.66 5.09 12.39
CA LEU A 36 4.03 5.43 12.79
C LEU A 36 4.48 6.76 12.18
N HIS A 37 4.14 7.02 10.92
CA HIS A 37 4.45 8.30 10.28
C HIS A 37 3.74 9.47 10.96
N ALA A 38 2.46 9.31 11.33
CA ALA A 38 1.71 10.32 12.07
C ALA A 38 2.32 10.64 13.45
N LEU A 39 3.08 9.70 14.04
CA LEU A 39 3.84 9.89 15.28
C LEU A 39 5.31 10.30 15.04
N VAL A 40 5.67 10.72 13.82
CA VAL A 40 7.03 11.14 13.43
C VAL A 40 8.07 10.01 13.61
N ARG A 41 7.64 8.75 13.62
CA ARG A 41 8.50 7.55 13.68
C ARG A 41 8.87 7.09 12.27
N THR A 42 9.39 8.01 11.46
CA THR A 42 9.55 7.86 10.00
C THR A 42 10.38 6.64 9.59
N ARG A 43 11.47 6.32 10.29
CA ARG A 43 12.29 5.13 9.97
C ARG A 43 11.50 3.83 10.07
N ASN A 44 10.68 3.67 11.11
CA ASN A 44 9.87 2.47 11.30
C ASN A 44 8.72 2.45 10.28
N ALA A 45 8.14 3.60 9.95
CA ALA A 45 7.12 3.71 8.92
C ALA A 45 7.64 3.25 7.55
N ILE A 46 8.84 3.69 7.16
CA ILE A 46 9.48 3.28 5.90
C ILE A 46 9.78 1.78 5.90
N ALA A 47 10.28 1.23 7.02
CA ALA A 47 10.56 -0.20 7.14
C ALA A 47 9.28 -1.06 6.98
N ASP A 48 8.19 -0.65 7.61
CA ASP A 48 6.89 -1.33 7.48
C ASP A 48 6.35 -1.22 6.04
N ALA A 49 6.43 -0.04 5.41
CA ALA A 49 5.97 0.16 4.03
C ALA A 49 6.79 -0.66 3.02
N LYS A 50 8.13 -0.74 3.16
CA LYS A 50 9.00 -1.61 2.34
C LYS A 50 8.62 -3.09 2.51
N THR A 51 8.36 -3.51 3.75
CA THR A 51 7.90 -4.87 4.03
C THR A 51 6.54 -5.14 3.40
N ALA A 52 5.61 -4.18 3.47
CA ALA A 52 4.30 -4.30 2.84
C ALA A 52 4.40 -4.49 1.33
N VAL A 53 5.27 -3.73 0.65
CA VAL A 53 5.52 -3.90 -0.80
C VAL A 53 6.03 -5.31 -1.09
N SER A 54 7.00 -5.82 -0.33
CA SER A 54 7.54 -7.17 -0.52
C SER A 54 6.50 -8.27 -0.28
N VAL A 55 5.65 -8.12 0.74
CA VAL A 55 4.56 -9.08 1.02
C VAL A 55 3.50 -9.03 -0.07
N ALA A 56 3.07 -7.84 -0.48
CA ALA A 56 2.05 -7.63 -1.51
C ALA A 56 2.49 -8.19 -2.86
N ASP A 57 3.75 -7.95 -3.26
CA ASP A 57 4.32 -8.43 -4.53
C ASP A 57 4.23 -9.97 -4.65
N ARG A 58 4.53 -10.68 -3.57
CA ARG A 58 4.43 -12.16 -3.51
C ARG A 58 3.01 -12.70 -3.64
N THR A 59 1.98 -11.88 -3.41
CA THR A 59 0.59 -12.33 -3.58
C THR A 59 0.15 -12.36 -5.03
N GLY A 60 0.84 -11.65 -5.93
CA GLY A 60 0.40 -11.44 -7.31
C GLY A 60 -0.85 -10.57 -7.47
N ASP A 61 -1.41 -10.03 -6.38
CA ASP A 61 -2.55 -9.11 -6.38
C ASP A 61 -2.06 -7.68 -6.72
N PRO A 62 -2.38 -7.16 -7.92
CA PRO A 62 -1.90 -5.85 -8.34
C PRO A 62 -2.51 -4.71 -7.52
N VAL A 63 -3.73 -4.87 -7.00
CA VAL A 63 -4.39 -3.84 -6.19
C VAL A 63 -3.72 -3.74 -4.82
N LEU A 64 -3.40 -4.88 -4.21
CA LEU A 64 -2.66 -4.90 -2.95
C LEU A 64 -1.25 -4.31 -3.11
N LEU A 65 -0.57 -4.61 -4.22
CA LEU A 65 0.73 -4.03 -4.53
C LEU A 65 0.65 -2.51 -4.71
N LEU A 66 -0.38 -2.01 -5.41
CA LEU A 66 -0.59 -0.57 -5.58
C LEU A 66 -0.81 0.15 -4.25
N LEU A 67 -1.59 -0.45 -3.33
CA LEU A 67 -1.80 0.08 -1.98
C LEU A 67 -0.51 0.17 -1.16
N ALA A 68 0.36 -0.84 -1.27
CA ALA A 68 1.65 -0.81 -0.58
C ALA A 68 2.62 0.22 -1.19
N LEU A 69 2.61 0.36 -2.52
CA LEU A 69 3.42 1.37 -3.22
C LEU A 69 2.97 2.79 -2.88
N ASP A 70 1.66 3.09 -2.86
CA ASP A 70 1.11 4.37 -2.40
C ASP A 70 1.62 4.74 -0.99
N ALA A 71 1.60 3.77 -0.07
CA ALA A 71 2.10 3.98 1.29
C ALA A 71 3.61 4.27 1.33
N LEU A 72 4.42 3.58 0.54
CA LEU A 72 5.87 3.80 0.51
C LEU A 72 6.25 5.11 -0.20
N ILE A 73 5.59 5.43 -1.31
CA ILE A 73 5.80 6.67 -2.07
C ILE A 73 5.50 7.89 -1.20
N GLY A 74 4.48 7.84 -0.35
CA GLY A 74 4.19 8.91 0.61
C GLY A 74 5.24 9.10 1.71
N LEU A 75 6.22 8.21 1.85
CA LEU A 75 7.23 8.22 2.93
C LEU A 75 8.68 8.35 2.44
N ASP A 76 9.00 7.66 1.34
CA ASP A 76 10.36 7.48 0.79
C ASP A 76 10.24 7.36 -0.75
N GLY A 77 9.59 8.35 -1.37
CA GLY A 77 9.29 8.37 -2.80
C GLY A 77 10.56 8.45 -3.66
N THR A 78 10.60 7.62 -4.71
CA THR A 78 11.64 7.65 -5.75
C THR A 78 11.01 7.49 -7.12
N ASP A 79 11.74 7.88 -8.17
CA ASP A 79 11.29 7.73 -9.56
C ASP A 79 11.06 6.25 -9.91
N GLU A 80 11.87 5.33 -9.38
CA GLU A 80 11.70 3.89 -9.58
C GLU A 80 10.38 3.40 -8.99
N LEU A 81 10.01 3.88 -7.80
CA LEU A 81 8.73 3.55 -7.16
C LEU A 81 7.56 4.14 -7.93
N ALA A 82 7.67 5.38 -8.40
CA ALA A 82 6.65 6.02 -9.21
C ALA A 82 6.43 5.27 -10.54
N ASN A 83 7.51 4.87 -11.20
CA ASN A 83 7.45 4.07 -12.44
C ASN A 83 6.82 2.70 -12.19
N ARG A 84 7.18 2.03 -11.08
CA ARG A 84 6.55 0.76 -10.69
C ARG A 84 5.06 0.91 -10.41
N ALA A 85 4.65 1.95 -9.69
CA ALA A 85 3.23 2.22 -9.41
C ALA A 85 2.43 2.52 -10.70
N ARG A 86 3.04 3.22 -11.66
CA ARG A 86 2.44 3.47 -12.98
C ARG A 86 2.23 2.16 -13.75
N ALA A 87 3.25 1.31 -13.84
CA ALA A 87 3.12 0.01 -14.50
C ALA A 87 2.03 -0.88 -13.86
N VAL A 88 1.91 -0.88 -12.53
CA VAL A 88 0.84 -1.60 -11.83
C VAL A 88 -0.54 -0.99 -12.12
N THR A 89 -0.62 0.34 -12.18
CA THR A 89 -1.85 1.06 -12.55
C THR A 89 -2.32 0.66 -13.94
N ASP A 90 -1.43 0.68 -14.93
CA ASP A 90 -1.75 0.34 -16.32
C ASP A 90 -2.27 -1.09 -16.41
N ARG A 91 -1.61 -2.03 -15.70
CA ARG A 91 -2.06 -3.42 -15.61
C ARG A 91 -3.47 -3.56 -15.01
N ILE A 92 -3.78 -2.80 -13.95
CA ILE A 92 -5.12 -2.82 -13.36
C ILE A 92 -6.13 -2.26 -14.37
N TYR A 93 -5.83 -1.10 -14.96
CA TYR A 93 -6.70 -0.41 -15.92
C TYR A 93 -7.05 -1.30 -17.12
N ASP A 94 -6.05 -1.97 -17.71
CA ASP A 94 -6.24 -2.87 -18.85
C ASP A 94 -7.06 -4.11 -18.49
N GLY A 95 -6.98 -4.57 -17.24
CA GLY A 95 -7.76 -5.68 -16.73
C GLY A 95 -9.23 -5.35 -16.39
N LEU A 96 -9.63 -4.08 -16.43
CA LEU A 96 -11.00 -3.69 -16.11
C LEU A 96 -11.96 -3.94 -17.29
N PRO A 97 -13.14 -4.54 -17.03
CA PRO A 97 -13.99 -5.10 -18.08
C PRO A 97 -14.75 -4.06 -18.91
N ASN A 98 -14.89 -2.83 -18.42
CA ASN A 98 -15.63 -1.78 -19.11
C ASN A 98 -15.20 -0.36 -18.70
N GLU A 99 -15.66 0.61 -19.48
CA GLU A 99 -15.33 2.02 -19.30
C GLU A 99 -15.84 2.59 -17.96
N ALA A 100 -16.98 2.12 -17.46
CA ALA A 100 -17.50 2.57 -16.17
C ALA A 100 -16.54 2.21 -15.02
N MET A 101 -16.03 0.98 -15.00
CA MET A 101 -15.04 0.56 -14.00
C MET A 101 -13.70 1.27 -14.18
N ARG A 102 -13.26 1.47 -15.43
CA ARG A 102 -12.04 2.25 -15.75
C ARG A 102 -12.12 3.69 -15.22
N ARG A 103 -13.28 4.32 -15.36
CA ARG A 103 -13.54 5.66 -14.82
C ARG A 103 -13.54 5.66 -13.29
N CYS A 104 -14.26 4.74 -12.65
CA CYS A 104 -14.27 4.62 -11.19
C CYS A 104 -12.85 4.40 -10.62
N PHE A 105 -12.04 3.57 -11.26
CA PHE A 105 -10.65 3.37 -10.87
C PHE A 105 -9.83 4.65 -11.02
N THR A 106 -9.94 5.33 -12.17
CA THR A 106 -9.22 6.58 -12.45
C THR A 106 -9.56 7.69 -11.46
N ASP A 107 -10.82 7.76 -11.01
CA ASP A 107 -11.31 8.80 -10.10
C ASP A 107 -11.03 8.49 -8.61
N SER A 108 -10.53 7.30 -8.30
CA SER A 108 -10.26 6.85 -6.94
C SER A 108 -9.18 7.67 -6.24
N GLU A 109 -9.24 7.75 -4.90
CA GLU A 109 -8.27 8.53 -4.12
C GLU A 109 -6.82 8.07 -4.30
N ILE A 110 -6.61 6.76 -4.45
CA ILE A 110 -5.26 6.21 -4.65
C ILE A 110 -4.67 6.71 -5.97
N MET A 111 -5.49 6.80 -7.02
CA MET A 111 -5.06 7.33 -8.30
C MET A 111 -4.76 8.82 -8.25
N ARG A 112 -5.50 9.58 -7.45
CA ARG A 112 -5.19 11.01 -7.23
C ARG A 112 -3.86 11.19 -6.51
N ARG A 113 -3.57 10.38 -5.48
CA ARG A 113 -2.30 10.45 -4.74
C ARG A 113 -1.10 10.05 -5.59
N ILE A 114 -1.21 8.97 -6.36
CA ILE A 114 -0.13 8.50 -7.23
C ILE A 114 0.16 9.47 -8.38
N ARG A 115 -0.85 10.22 -8.85
CA ARG A 115 -0.69 11.22 -9.93
C ARG A 115 -0.31 12.61 -9.43
N ALA A 116 -0.38 12.88 -8.12
CA ALA A 116 0.01 14.16 -7.58
C ALA A 116 1.52 14.39 -7.79
N PRO A 117 1.95 15.60 -8.16
CA PRO A 117 3.38 15.95 -8.13
C PRO A 117 3.89 15.75 -6.69
N GLN A 118 5.01 15.04 -6.56
CA GLN A 118 5.74 14.86 -5.29
C GLN A 118 6.58 16.11 -4.99
#